data_AF-A0A7V6BED6-F1
#
_entry.id   AF-A0A7V6BED6-F1
#
_cell.length_a   1.000
_cell.length_b   1.000
_cell.length_c   1.000
_cell.angle_alpha   90.00
_cell.angle_beta   90.00
_cell.angle_gamma   90.00
#
_symmetry.space_group_name_H-M   'P 1'
#
loop_
_entity.id
_entity.type
_entity.pdbx_description
1 polymer ?
#
loop_
_entity_poly.entity_id
_entity_poly.type
_entity_poly.pdbx_seq_one_letter_code
_entity_poly.pdbx_strand_id
1 'polypeptide(L)' 'MGTMIQSYNLSEAQFRSSRFRNHPINLKGNNDVLSLTQPEIIQQIHSAYLLAGADIIETNT' A
#
# COMPACT_ATOMS: atom_id res chain seq x y z
N MET A 1 -8.15 3.35 -4.04
CA MET A 1 -7.32 2.55 -3.08
C MET A 1 -7.08 3.20 -1.72
N GLY A 2 -6.82 4.51 -1.63
CA GLY A 2 -6.35 5.16 -0.39
C GLY A 2 -7.18 4.88 0.88
N THR A 3 -8.52 4.88 0.79
CA THR A 3 -9.39 4.57 1.94
C THR A 3 -9.20 3.15 2.47
N MET A 4 -9.01 2.17 1.58
CA MET A 4 -8.70 0.79 1.98
C MET A 4 -7.34 0.72 2.66
N ILE A 5 -6.32 1.44 2.18
CA ILE A 5 -4.99 1.46 2.80
C ILE A 5 -5.06 2.04 4.23
N GLN A 6 -5.87 3.09 4.45
CA GLN A 6 -6.02 3.71 5.77
C GLN A 6 -6.56 2.75 6.83
N SER A 7 -7.38 1.76 6.46
CA SER A 7 -7.93 0.78 7.42
C SER A 7 -6.88 -0.16 8.00
N TYR A 8 -5.75 -0.37 7.31
CA TYR A 8 -4.62 -1.17 7.80
C TYR A 8 -3.77 -0.46 8.86
N ASN A 9 -4.02 0.83 9.13
CA ASN A 9 -3.36 1.61 10.20
C ASN A 9 -1.81 1.49 10.21
N LEU A 10 -1.20 1.49 9.03
CA LEU A 10 0.23 1.23 8.87
C LEU A 10 1.09 2.29 9.56
N SER A 11 2.13 1.81 10.24
CA SER A 11 3.16 2.60 10.88
C SER A 11 4.22 3.09 9.88
N GLU A 12 4.99 4.13 10.26
CA GLU A 12 6.14 4.62 9.48
C GLU A 12 7.15 3.50 9.16
N ALA A 13 7.39 2.60 10.12
CA ALA A 13 8.30 1.46 9.93
C ALA A 13 7.79 0.50 8.85
N GLN A 14 6.47 0.31 8.74
CA GLN A 14 5.87 -0.52 7.69
C GLN A 14 5.91 0.15 6.32
N PHE A 15 5.70 1.47 6.25
CA PHE A 15 5.89 2.23 5.00
C PHE A 15 7.33 2.13 4.49
N ARG A 16 8.31 2.14 5.39
CA ARG A 16 9.75 2.02 5.04
C ARG A 16 10.19 0.60 4.73
N SER A 17 9.69 -0.37 5.50
CA SER A 17 10.15 -1.76 5.51
C SER A 17 11.70 -1.84 5.64
N SER A 18 12.31 -2.93 5.18
CA SER A 18 13.77 -3.07 5.11
C SER A 18 14.39 -2.16 4.06
N ARG A 19 13.71 -1.97 2.92
CA ARG A 19 14.22 -1.28 1.73
C ARG A 19 14.52 0.21 1.96
N PHE A 20 13.68 0.91 2.74
CA PHE A 20 13.82 2.35 2.98
C PHE A 20 14.03 2.69 4.46
N ARG A 21 14.57 1.74 5.23
CA ARG A 21 14.82 1.91 6.67
C ARG A 21 15.53 3.22 7.00
N ASN A 22 16.56 3.58 6.23
CA ASN A 22 17.41 4.75 6.45
C ASN A 22 17.04 5.97 5.58
N HIS A 23 15.85 5.99 4.97
CA HIS A 23 15.43 7.11 4.11
C HIS A 23 15.39 8.43 4.92
N PRO A 24 15.94 9.55 4.41
CA PRO A 24 16.16 10.75 5.22
C PRO A 24 14.87 11.47 5.62
N ILE A 25 13.76 11.19 4.95
CA ILE A 25 12.43 11.76 5.23
C ILE A 25 11.40 10.66 5.49
N ASN A 26 10.35 11.02 6.22
CA ASN A 26 9.22 10.12 6.49
C ASN A 26 8.47 9.75 5.22
N LEU A 27 8.05 8.48 5.15
CA LEU A 27 7.34 7.90 4.01
C LEU A 27 5.87 7.58 4.33
N LYS A 28 5.44 7.63 5.59
CA LYS A 28 4.03 7.44 5.94
C LYS A 28 3.15 8.44 5.21
N GLY A 29 2.15 7.91 4.51
CA GLY A 29 1.24 8.67 3.65
C GLY A 29 1.60 8.61 2.17
N ASN A 30 2.83 8.23 1.81
CA ASN A 30 3.18 7.91 0.43
C ASN A 30 2.72 6.47 0.13
N ASN A 31 1.53 6.31 -0.44
CA ASN A 31 0.95 5.00 -0.71
C ASN A 31 1.65 4.26 -1.84
N ASP A 32 2.28 4.95 -2.78
CA ASP A 32 2.95 4.34 -3.94
C ASP A 32 4.10 3.44 -3.51
N VAL A 33 4.79 3.82 -2.43
CA VAL A 33 5.89 3.03 -1.88
C VAL A 33 5.44 1.65 -1.38
N LEU A 34 4.16 1.50 -1.01
CA LEU A 34 3.61 0.25 -0.49
C LEU A 34 3.58 -0.86 -1.54
N SER A 35 3.58 -0.52 -2.84
CA SER A 35 3.82 -1.49 -3.91
C SER A 35 5.17 -2.21 -3.76
N LEU A 36 6.15 -1.57 -3.13
CA LEU A 36 7.49 -2.11 -2.89
C LEU A 36 7.70 -2.63 -1.47
N THR A 37 7.05 -2.02 -0.48
CA THR A 37 7.31 -2.29 0.94
C THR A 37 6.26 -3.18 1.60
N GLN A 38 5.05 -3.25 1.04
CA GLN A 38 3.91 -4.05 1.50
C GLN A 38 3.12 -4.64 0.31
N PRO A 39 3.77 -5.38 -0.62
CA PRO A 39 3.12 -5.84 -1.84
C PRO A 39 1.90 -6.74 -1.58
N GLU A 40 1.91 -7.52 -0.49
CA GLU A 40 0.81 -8.39 -0.11
C GLU A 40 -0.46 -7.59 0.25
N ILE A 41 -0.31 -6.44 0.91
CA ILE A 41 -1.45 -5.58 1.26
C ILE A 41 -2.07 -5.00 -0.01
N ILE A 42 -1.24 -4.52 -0.94
CA ILE A 42 -1.72 -3.99 -2.22
C ILE A 42 -2.45 -5.08 -3.03
N GLN A 43 -1.90 -6.30 -3.08
CA GLN A 43 -2.54 -7.43 -3.74
C GLN A 43 -3.88 -7.79 -3.10
N GLN A 44 -3.98 -7.79 -1.76
CA GLN A 44 -5.24 -8.05 -1.05
C GLN A 44 -6.30 -7.00 -1.39
N ILE A 45 -5.93 -5.72 -1.44
CA ILE A 45 -6.85 -4.64 -1.81
C ILE A 45 -7.36 -4.82 -3.23
N HIS A 46 -6.48 -5.08 -4.20
CA HIS A 46 -6.92 -5.36 -5.58
C HIS A 46 -7.83 -6.57 -5.66
N SER A 47 -7.47 -7.65 -4.96
CA SER A 47 -8.28 -8.88 -4.92
C SER A 47 -9.67 -8.63 -4.32
N ALA A 48 -9.77 -7.79 -3.28
CA ALA A 48 -11.04 -7.42 -2.68
C ALA A 48 -11.96 -6.68 -3.66
N TYR A 49 -11.40 -5.75 -4.45
CA TYR A 49 -12.18 -5.07 -5.50
C TYR A 49 -12.64 -6.03 -6.60
N LEU A 50 -11.75 -6.91 -7.09
CA LEU A 50 -12.10 -7.91 -8.10
C LEU A 50 -13.18 -8.87 -7.59
N LEU A 51 -13.07 -9.36 -6.36
CA LEU A 51 -14.06 -10.24 -5.73
C LEU A 51 -15.41 -9.54 -5.49
N ALA A 52 -15.41 -8.22 -5.31
CA ALA A 52 -16.62 -7.41 -5.22
C ALA A 52 -17.28 -7.16 -6.59
N GLY A 53 -16.69 -7.66 -7.69
CA GLY A 53 -17.23 -7.55 -9.04
C GLY A 53 -16.68 -6.38 -9.85
N ALA A 54 -15.55 -5.78 -9.46
CA ALA A 54 -14.87 -4.80 -10.30
C ALA A 54 -14.27 -5.49 -11.54
N ASP A 55 -14.59 -4.99 -12.73
CA ASP A 55 -14.01 -5.46 -13.99
C ASP A 55 -12.65 -4.82 -14.32
N ILE A 56 -12.36 -3.67 -13.69
CA ILE A 56 -11.15 -2.87 -13.91
C ILE A 56 -10.59 -2.47 -12.55
N ILE A 57 -9.26 -2.50 -12.43
CA ILE A 57 -8.52 -2.00 -11.28
C ILE A 57 -7.46 -1.00 -11.74
N GLU A 58 -7.19 0.00 -10.92
CA GLU A 58 -6.11 0.96 -11.14
C GLU A 58 -4.79 0.43 -10.58
N THR A 59 -3.67 0.90 -11.14
CA THR A 59 -2.37 0.69 -10.52
C THR A 59 -2.24 1.54 -9.25
N ASN A 60 -1.41 1.11 -8.30
CA ASN A 60 -1.02 1.93 -7.15
C ASN A 60 0.11 2.88 -7.59
N THR A 61 -0.28 3.96 -8.25
CA THR A 61 0.57 4.97 -8.91
C THR A 61 0.01 6.37 -8.74
#